data_AF-V5H366-F1
#
_entry.id   AF-V5H366-F1
#
_cell.length_a   1.000
_cell.length_b   1.000
_cell.length_c   1.000
_cell.angle_alpha   90.00
_cell.angle_beta   90.00
_cell.angle_gamma   90.00
#
_symmetry.space_group_name_H-M   'P 1'
#
loop_
_entity.id
_entity.type
_entity.pdbx_description
1 polymer ?
#
loop_
_entity_poly.entity_id
_entity_poly.type
_entity_poly.pdbx_seq_one_letter_code
_entity_poly.pdbx_strand_id
1 'polypeptide(L)'
;MTQLSLEAIHQQLNERNFIAEKVRIVTVEAMDPEVLATCTTTEDETFYNSYMNVIYCKGERYVLGYRCNEETIVDQAIIFKDGKYYDPTLQANSENFEPYQYAVLAEFKVFDMMKHAKTNKDFPPDVDYLFTKKKHFKNVIKA
;
A
#
# COMPACT_ATOMS: atom_id res chain seq x y z
N MET A 1 -0.60 -19.64 -2.02
CA MET A 1 -0.19 -18.57 -1.09
C MET A 1 -0.73 -18.89 0.29
N THR A 2 0.03 -18.63 1.35
CA THR A 2 -0.42 -18.88 2.72
C THR A 2 -0.71 -17.53 3.36
N GLN A 3 -1.99 -17.22 3.56
CA GLN A 3 -2.39 -16.02 4.28
C GLN A 3 -1.95 -16.13 5.75
N LEU A 4 -1.29 -15.10 6.27
CA LEU A 4 -0.93 -15.07 7.69
C LEU A 4 -2.17 -15.06 8.57
N SER A 5 -2.09 -15.73 9.72
CA SER A 5 -3.07 -15.56 10.78
C SER A 5 -2.99 -14.14 11.34
N LEU A 6 -4.09 -13.65 11.91
CA LEU A 6 -4.12 -12.33 12.55
C LEU A 6 -3.06 -12.21 13.65
N GLU A 7 -2.84 -13.29 14.42
CA GLU A 7 -1.82 -13.36 15.46
C GLU A 7 -0.41 -13.18 14.90
N ALA A 8 -0.10 -13.84 13.78
CA ALA A 8 1.20 -13.70 13.13
C ALA A 8 1.42 -12.29 12.55
N ILE A 9 0.38 -11.69 11.96
CA ILE A 9 0.42 -10.30 11.49
C ILE A 9 0.71 -9.35 12.65
N HIS A 10 -0.03 -9.49 13.75
CA HIS A 10 0.14 -8.65 14.94
C HIS A 10 1.52 -8.80 15.56
N GLN A 11 2.05 -10.02 15.64
CA GLN A 11 3.40 -10.26 16.13
C GLN A 11 4.43 -9.51 15.28
N GLN A 12 4.40 -9.68 13.96
CA GLN A 12 5.38 -9.06 13.06
C GLN A 12 5.30 -7.52 13.05
N LEU A 13 4.09 -6.96 13.17
CA LEU A 13 3.87 -5.51 13.34
C LEU A 13 4.48 -5.01 14.66
N ASN A 14 4.26 -5.74 15.76
CA ASN A 14 4.79 -5.39 17.07
C ASN A 14 6.33 -5.40 17.09
N GLU A 15 6.96 -6.39 16.44
CA GLU A 15 8.42 -6.49 16.25
C GLU A 15 8.99 -5.30 15.47
N ARG A 16 8.19 -4.72 14.57
CA ARG A 16 8.54 -3.52 13.77
C ARG A 16 8.18 -2.20 14.45
N ASN A 17 7.90 -2.21 15.76
CA ASN A 17 7.52 -1.02 16.55
C ASN A 17 6.18 -0.37 16.17
N PHE A 18 5.29 -1.10 15.49
CA PHE A 18 3.90 -0.67 15.33
C PHE A 18 3.03 -1.12 16.50
N ILE A 19 1.92 -0.40 16.73
CA ILE A 19 0.87 -0.74 17.69
C ILE A 19 -0.13 -1.61 16.93
N ALA A 20 0.08 -2.92 16.93
CA ALA A 20 -0.66 -3.86 16.10
C ALA A 20 -2.18 -3.73 16.25
N GLU A 21 -2.67 -3.48 17.47
CA GLU A 21 -4.11 -3.37 17.77
C GLU A 21 -4.78 -2.13 17.13
N LYS A 22 -3.97 -1.16 16.70
CA LYS A 22 -4.44 0.06 16.03
C LYS A 22 -4.23 0.02 14.51
N VAL A 23 -3.55 -1.00 14.00
CA VAL A 23 -3.35 -1.20 12.57
C VAL A 23 -4.59 -1.90 12.02
N ARG A 24 -5.19 -1.30 10.99
CA ARG A 24 -6.40 -1.83 10.37
C ARG A 24 -6.02 -2.87 9.33
N ILE A 25 -6.62 -4.05 9.41
CA ILE A 25 -6.49 -5.08 8.38
C ILE A 25 -7.64 -4.94 7.39
N VAL A 26 -7.33 -4.92 6.09
CA VAL A 26 -8.29 -4.83 4.99
C VAL A 26 -8.04 -5.92 3.96
N THR A 27 -9.04 -6.22 3.15
CA THR A 27 -8.88 -7.07 1.97
C THR A 27 -8.54 -6.21 0.76
N VAL A 28 -7.46 -6.57 0.06
CA VAL A 28 -7.15 -6.06 -1.28
C VAL A 28 -7.85 -6.94 -2.30
N GLU A 29 -8.70 -6.33 -3.12
CA GLU A 29 -9.50 -7.01 -4.13
C GLU A 29 -8.82 -6.95 -5.50
N ALA A 30 -9.26 -7.84 -6.40
CA ALA A 30 -8.92 -7.74 -7.81
C ALA A 30 -9.65 -6.54 -8.43
N MET A 31 -8.89 -5.69 -9.12
CA MET A 31 -9.44 -4.66 -9.98
C MET A 31 -10.04 -5.29 -11.24
N ASP A 32 -11.09 -4.67 -11.78
CA ASP A 32 -11.63 -5.05 -13.08
C ASP A 32 -10.53 -4.98 -14.17
N PRO A 33 -10.38 -6.00 -15.04
CA PRO A 33 -9.35 -6.02 -16.08
C PRO A 33 -9.35 -4.80 -17.00
N GLU A 34 -10.52 -4.27 -17.34
CA GLU A 34 -10.63 -3.08 -18.19
C GLU A 34 -10.09 -1.86 -17.46
N VAL A 35 -10.39 -1.73 -16.17
CA VAL A 35 -9.89 -0.63 -15.33
C VAL A 35 -8.39 -0.76 -15.12
N LEU A 36 -7.90 -1.98 -14.87
CA LEU A 36 -6.48 -2.31 -14.73
C LEU A 36 -5.67 -1.95 -15.98
N ALA A 37 -6.19 -2.25 -17.18
CA ALA A 37 -5.56 -1.87 -18.43
C ALA A 37 -5.39 -0.35 -18.59
N THR A 38 -6.28 0.46 -17.98
CA THR A 38 -6.11 1.92 -17.96
C THR A 38 -5.09 2.42 -16.92
N CYS A 39 -4.66 1.55 -16.02
CA CYS A 39 -3.66 1.81 -14.99
C CYS A 39 -2.25 1.50 -15.54
N THR A 40 -2.10 0.49 -16.39
CA THR A 40 -0.81 0.05 -16.95
C THR A 40 -0.76 0.30 -18.46
N THR A 41 -0.16 1.42 -18.87
CA THR A 41 -0.15 1.84 -20.28
C THR A 41 0.87 1.10 -21.17
N THR A 42 1.81 0.33 -20.60
CA THR A 42 2.85 -0.38 -21.36
C THR A 42 3.37 -1.63 -20.62
N GLU A 43 3.57 -2.74 -21.34
CA GLU A 43 4.44 -3.83 -20.90
C GLU A 43 5.85 -3.27 -20.62
N ASP A 44 6.51 -3.74 -19.57
CA ASP A 44 7.87 -3.37 -19.15
C ASP A 44 8.12 -1.92 -18.68
N GLU A 45 7.08 -1.15 -18.33
CA GLU A 45 7.27 0.20 -17.79
C GLU A 45 7.85 0.15 -16.35
N THR A 46 9.09 0.63 -16.20
CA THR A 46 9.85 0.59 -14.93
C THR A 46 9.06 1.12 -13.73
N PHE A 47 9.23 0.40 -12.60
CA PHE A 47 8.52 0.47 -11.32
C PHE A 47 8.25 1.88 -10.76
N TYR A 48 9.01 2.91 -11.15
CA TYR A 48 8.87 4.26 -10.61
C TYR A 48 7.89 5.16 -11.37
N ASN A 49 7.72 4.95 -12.69
CA ASN A 49 6.86 5.80 -13.53
C ASN A 49 5.43 5.25 -13.65
N SER A 50 5.28 3.93 -13.74
CA SER A 50 3.96 3.27 -13.81
C SER A 50 3.23 3.31 -12.46
N TYR A 51 3.92 2.97 -11.37
CA TYR A 51 3.38 2.98 -10.00
C TYR A 51 2.81 4.34 -9.60
N MET A 52 3.55 5.41 -9.89
CA MET A 52 3.11 6.76 -9.57
C MET A 52 1.96 7.23 -10.46
N ASN A 53 1.95 6.90 -11.74
CA ASN A 53 0.82 7.24 -12.62
C ASN A 53 -0.48 6.53 -12.21
N VAL A 54 -0.40 5.25 -11.84
CA VAL A 54 -1.54 4.47 -11.33
C VAL A 54 -2.10 5.10 -10.06
N ILE A 55 -1.23 5.34 -9.07
CA ILE A 55 -1.61 5.93 -7.78
C ILE A 55 -2.15 7.34 -7.97
N TYR A 56 -1.48 8.17 -8.77
CA TYR A 56 -1.83 9.59 -8.93
C TYR A 56 -3.08 9.84 -9.76
N CYS A 57 -3.34 9.01 -10.77
CA CYS A 57 -4.44 9.27 -11.71
C CYS A 57 -5.70 8.47 -11.40
N LYS A 58 -5.61 7.39 -10.61
CA LYS A 58 -6.70 6.41 -10.48
C LYS A 58 -7.15 6.15 -9.04
N GLY A 59 -6.31 6.41 -8.04
CA GLY A 59 -6.66 6.28 -6.64
C GLY A 59 -7.30 7.54 -6.05
N GLU A 60 -8.21 7.38 -5.09
CA GLU A 60 -8.63 8.47 -4.20
C GLU A 60 -7.62 8.68 -3.07
N ARG A 61 -7.04 7.57 -2.60
CA ARG A 61 -5.99 7.57 -1.57
C ARG A 61 -4.85 6.63 -1.96
N TYR A 62 -3.64 7.08 -1.64
CA TYR A 62 -2.46 6.22 -1.54
C TYR A 62 -2.44 5.61 -0.16
N VAL A 63 -2.29 4.29 -0.09
CA VAL A 63 -2.38 3.53 1.15
C VAL A 63 -1.05 2.82 1.35
N LEU A 64 -0.41 3.09 2.49
CA LEU A 64 0.90 2.57 2.85
C LEU A 64 0.77 1.58 4.01
N GLY A 65 1.56 0.51 3.99
CA GLY A 65 1.34 -0.62 4.85
C GLY A 65 2.04 -1.89 4.40
N TYR A 66 1.51 -3.03 4.83
CA TYR A 66 2.12 -4.32 4.57
C TYR A 66 1.16 -5.35 3.99
N ARG A 67 1.63 -6.08 3.00
CA ARG A 67 0.97 -7.28 2.47
C ARG A 67 1.17 -8.48 3.41
N CYS A 68 0.13 -9.27 3.61
CA CYS A 68 0.09 -10.36 4.61
C CYS A 68 -0.21 -11.76 4.00
N ASN A 69 0.15 -12.01 2.74
CA ASN A 69 -0.07 -13.30 2.05
C ASN A 69 1.18 -14.19 1.94
N GLU A 70 2.21 -13.84 2.72
CA GLU A 70 3.53 -14.48 2.76
C GLU A 70 3.91 -14.76 4.22
N GLU A 71 4.90 -15.63 4.46
CA GLU A 71 5.40 -15.93 5.82
C GLU A 71 5.85 -14.67 6.57
N THR A 72 6.34 -13.68 5.83
CA THR A 72 6.72 -12.37 6.35
C THR A 72 5.89 -11.28 5.71
N ILE A 73 5.46 -10.31 6.51
CA ILE A 73 4.80 -9.12 5.97
C ILE A 73 5.75 -8.33 5.08
N VAL A 74 5.28 -7.95 3.89
CA VAL A 74 6.07 -7.27 2.85
C VAL A 74 5.61 -5.83 2.69
N ASP A 75 6.55 -4.89 2.73
CA ASP A 75 6.24 -3.47 2.48
C ASP A 75 5.69 -3.34 1.07
N GLN A 76 4.50 -2.78 0.98
CA GLN A 76 3.79 -2.58 -0.26
C GLN A 76 2.89 -1.38 -0.05
N ALA A 77 2.74 -0.52 -1.05
CA ALA A 77 1.65 0.42 -1.07
C ALA A 77 0.63 0.07 -2.16
N ILE A 78 -0.60 0.44 -1.88
CA ILE A 78 -1.79 0.10 -2.65
C ILE A 78 -2.64 1.36 -2.84
N ILE A 79 -3.76 1.25 -3.56
CA ILE A 79 -4.70 2.35 -3.70
C ILE A 79 -6.04 2.03 -3.04
N PHE A 80 -6.72 3.09 -2.61
CA PHE A 80 -8.13 3.05 -2.26
C PHE A 80 -8.93 3.81 -3.33
N LYS A 81 -10.03 3.20 -3.79
CA LYS A 81 -10.92 3.77 -4.80
C LYS A 81 -12.32 3.17 -4.64
N ASP A 82 -13.37 3.98 -4.74
CA ASP A 82 -14.77 3.49 -4.77
C ASP A 82 -15.13 2.55 -3.60
N GLY A 83 -14.57 2.81 -2.40
CA GLY A 83 -14.83 2.00 -1.20
C GLY A 83 -13.96 0.76 -1.03
N LYS A 84 -13.06 0.47 -1.98
CA LYS A 84 -12.27 -0.76 -2.04
C LYS A 84 -10.77 -0.50 -2.13
N TYR A 85 -9.98 -1.51 -1.78
CA TYR A 85 -8.51 -1.49 -1.82
C TYR A 85 -8.03 -2.35 -2.98
N TYR A 86 -7.05 -1.85 -3.72
CA TYR A 86 -6.51 -2.51 -4.91
C TYR A 86 -5.00 -2.39 -4.96
N ASP A 87 -4.34 -3.43 -5.48
CA ASP A 87 -2.91 -3.43 -5.80
C ASP A 87 -2.72 -3.66 -7.30
N PRO A 88 -2.92 -2.62 -8.14
CA PRO A 88 -2.90 -2.77 -9.59
C PRO A 88 -1.52 -3.19 -10.10
N THR A 89 -0.46 -2.83 -9.38
CA THR A 89 0.91 -3.20 -9.74
C THR A 89 1.14 -4.68 -9.53
N LEU A 90 0.77 -5.24 -8.38
CA LEU A 90 0.86 -6.68 -8.19
C LEU A 90 -0.05 -7.41 -9.19
N GLN A 91 -1.28 -6.92 -9.38
CA GLN A 91 -2.24 -7.55 -10.27
C GLN A 91 -1.78 -7.59 -11.73
N ALA A 92 -1.23 -6.49 -12.25
CA ALA A 92 -0.73 -6.44 -13.63
C ALA A 92 0.49 -7.35 -13.86
N ASN A 93 1.27 -7.61 -12.82
CA ASN A 93 2.45 -8.49 -12.88
C ASN A 93 2.15 -9.94 -12.45
N SER A 94 0.89 -10.29 -12.19
CA SER A 94 0.49 -11.62 -11.73
C SER A 94 -0.33 -12.32 -12.80
N GLU A 95 0.02 -13.57 -13.11
CA GLU A 95 -0.80 -14.42 -13.98
C GLU A 95 -2.15 -14.77 -13.34
N ASN A 96 -2.16 -14.96 -12.01
CA ASN A 96 -3.35 -15.24 -11.21
C ASN A 96 -3.31 -14.42 -9.92
N PHE A 97 -3.90 -13.22 -9.96
CA PHE A 97 -4.02 -12.38 -8.77
C PHE A 97 -5.10 -12.93 -7.83
N GLU A 98 -4.71 -13.17 -6.58
CA GLU A 98 -5.62 -13.60 -5.51
C GLU A 98 -5.81 -12.48 -4.49
N PRO A 99 -7.06 -12.20 -4.06
CA PRO A 99 -7.31 -11.25 -2.98
C PRO A 99 -6.54 -11.60 -1.71
N TYR A 100 -6.04 -10.58 -1.02
CA TYR A 100 -5.17 -10.79 0.14
C TYR A 100 -5.41 -9.80 1.28
N GLN A 101 -4.97 -10.15 2.49
CA GLN A 101 -5.03 -9.26 3.65
C GLN A 101 -3.87 -8.27 3.66
N TYR A 102 -4.18 -7.04 4.03
CA TYR A 102 -3.24 -5.94 4.06
C TYR A 102 -3.37 -5.12 5.34
N ALA A 103 -2.23 -4.82 5.97
CA ALA A 103 -2.13 -4.07 7.20
C ALA A 103 -1.89 -2.58 6.89
N VAL A 104 -2.93 -1.76 7.05
CA VAL A 104 -2.89 -0.32 6.72
C VAL A 104 -2.22 0.47 7.84
N LEU A 105 -1.08 1.10 7.53
CA LEU A 105 -0.37 1.99 8.43
C LEU A 105 -0.79 3.44 8.26
N ALA A 106 -0.93 3.90 7.02
CA ALA A 106 -1.30 5.28 6.71
C ALA A 106 -2.05 5.39 5.38
N GLU A 107 -2.91 6.40 5.29
CA GLU A 107 -3.62 6.76 4.06
C GLU A 107 -3.39 8.23 3.77
N PHE A 108 -3.03 8.53 2.52
CA PHE A 108 -2.77 9.87 2.04
C PHE A 108 -3.73 10.18 0.90
N LYS A 109 -4.36 11.35 0.94
CA LYS A 109 -5.10 11.84 -0.23
C LYS A 109 -4.13 12.04 -1.38
N VAL A 110 -4.49 11.52 -2.55
CA VAL A 110 -3.62 11.56 -3.73
C VAL A 110 -3.27 12.99 -4.16
N PHE A 111 -4.21 13.93 -4.04
CA PHE A 111 -3.93 15.34 -4.33
C PHE A 111 -2.88 15.96 -3.39
N ASP A 112 -2.97 15.69 -2.09
CA ASP A 112 -2.02 16.20 -1.11
C ASP A 112 -0.62 15.62 -1.37
N MET A 113 -0.56 14.35 -1.75
CA MET A 113 0.65 13.68 -2.20
C MET A 113 1.31 14.38 -3.41
N MET A 114 0.55 14.69 -4.47
CA MET A 114 1.10 15.36 -5.66
C MET A 114 1.70 16.73 -5.34
N LYS A 115 1.09 17.47 -4.42
CA LYS A 115 1.60 18.77 -3.98
C LYS A 115 2.95 18.62 -3.27
N HIS A 116 3.12 17.58 -2.46
CA HIS A 116 4.36 17.28 -1.76
C HIS A 116 5.46 16.72 -2.68
N ALA A 117 5.11 15.87 -3.64
CA ALA A 117 6.06 15.28 -4.61
C ALA A 117 6.79 16.33 -5.45
N LYS A 118 6.11 17.42 -5.85
CA LYS A 118 6.76 18.53 -6.58
C LYS A 118 7.84 19.24 -5.78
N THR A 119 7.84 19.09 -4.45
CA THR A 119 8.76 19.79 -3.54
C THR A 119 9.77 18.86 -2.87
N ASN A 120 9.58 17.53 -2.94
CA ASN A 120 10.42 16.55 -2.27
C ASN A 120 10.73 15.38 -3.21
N LYS A 121 12.02 15.06 -3.39
CA LYS A 121 12.47 13.95 -4.23
C LYS A 121 12.19 12.58 -3.61
N ASP A 122 12.01 12.52 -2.29
CA ASP A 122 11.75 11.28 -1.53
C ASP A 122 10.25 10.95 -1.48
N PHE A 123 9.54 11.15 -2.59
CA PHE A 123 8.09 10.95 -2.70
C PHE A 123 7.79 10.05 -3.90
N PRO A 124 6.95 9.00 -3.75
CA PRO A 124 5.97 8.76 -2.70
C PRO A 124 6.58 8.24 -1.39
N PRO A 125 5.91 8.45 -0.24
CA PRO A 125 6.42 7.99 1.05
C PRO A 125 6.34 6.46 1.11
N ASP A 126 7.42 5.86 1.60
CA ASP A 126 7.52 4.46 1.98
C ASP A 126 7.30 4.29 3.50
N VAL A 127 7.40 3.06 4.01
CA VAL A 127 7.21 2.83 5.45
C VAL A 127 8.29 3.53 6.29
N ASP A 128 9.52 3.65 5.78
CA ASP A 128 10.60 4.37 6.44
C ASP A 128 10.27 5.85 6.67
N TYR A 129 9.58 6.49 5.72
CA TYR A 129 9.07 7.84 5.88
C TYR A 129 8.22 8.00 7.15
N LEU A 130 7.38 7.02 7.50
CA LEU A 130 6.54 7.07 8.70
C LEU A 130 7.39 7.17 9.97
N PHE A 131 8.51 6.45 10.02
CA PHE A 131 9.45 6.52 11.14
C PHE A 131 10.18 7.85 11.21
N THR A 132 10.55 8.46 10.07
CA THR A 132 11.14 9.82 10.07
C THR A 132 10.17 10.89 10.59
N LYS A 133 8.85 10.62 10.48
CA LYS A 133 7.77 11.50 10.92
C LYS A 133 6.98 10.92 12.11
N LYS A 134 7.59 10.05 12.92
CA LYS A 134 6.95 9.32 14.04
C LYS A 134 6.00 10.16 14.89
N LYS A 135 6.34 11.42 15.15
CA LYS A 135 5.50 12.36 15.92
C LYS A 135 4.09 12.58 15.36
N HIS A 136 3.91 12.40 14.04
CA HIS A 136 2.65 12.53 13.32
C HIS A 136 1.88 11.19 13.24
N PHE A 137 2.54 10.06 13.48
CA PHE A 137 1.99 8.71 13.33
C PHE A 137 1.95 7.92 14.65
N LYS A 138 1.86 8.63 15.79
CA LYS A 138 1.79 8.03 17.15
C LYS A 138 0.57 7.15 17.38
N ASN A 139 -0.42 7.22 16.49
CA ASN A 139 -1.59 6.36 16.50
C ASN A 139 -1.26 4.92 16.09
N VAL A 140 -0.24 4.71 15.26
CA VAL A 140 0.15 3.38 14.77
C VAL A 140 1.59 3.01 15.10
N ILE A 141 2.45 3.96 15.46
CA ILE A 141 3.84 3.69 15.88
C ILE A 141 3.98 3.83 17.40
N LYS A 142 4.63 2.85 18.04
CA LYS A 142 4.98 2.89 19.47
C LYS A 142 5.89 4.07 19.74
N ALA A 143 5.42 5.05 20.51
CA ALA A 143 6.14 6.29 20.84
C ALA A 143 7.47 6.04 21.54
#